data_AF-T1BIZ4-F1
#
_entry.id   AF-T1BIZ4-F1
#
_cell.length_a   1.000
_cell.length_b   1.000
_cell.length_c   1.000
_cell.angle_alpha   90.00
_cell.angle_beta   90.00
_cell.angle_gamma   90.00
#
_symmetry.space_group_name_H-M   'P 1'
#
loop_
_entity.id
_entity.type
_entity.pdbx_description
1 polymer ?
#
loop_
_entity_poly.entity_id
_entity_poly.type
_entity_poly.pdbx_seq_one_letter_code
_entity_poly.pdbx_strand_id
1 'polypeptide(L)'
;RVLPATYQAGYGTYSPLAGLTFTAVRILRYKGRTAEGFFRDNNYYPATWHGDANYGGISNLPASARAAGGTLALGADYGRAGLKASVWYYRFYGFAHMFYAQVGDTVPTGSPLEPFAGVQVVREWGGLNRFAETATRLFGQPGTAVDNLTLGAIAGV
;
A
#
# COMPACT_ATOMS: atom_id res chain seq x y z
N ARG A 1 18.29 1.01 8.40
CA ARG A 1 17.83 1.58 9.70
C ARG A 1 17.47 0.44 10.63
N VAL A 2 17.72 0.59 11.95
CA VAL A 2 17.66 -0.50 12.95
C VAL A 2 16.25 -0.72 13.53
N LEU A 3 15.45 0.34 13.70
CA LEU A 3 14.08 0.23 14.21
C LEU A 3 13.06 0.07 13.07
N PRO A 4 12.10 -0.89 13.18
CA PRO A 4 11.04 -1.04 12.20
C PRO A 4 9.99 0.07 12.34
N ALA A 5 9.29 0.35 11.25
CA ALA A 5 8.07 1.15 11.33
C ALA A 5 6.98 0.28 11.97
N THR A 6 6.15 0.86 12.83
CA THR A 6 5.10 0.13 13.56
C THR A 6 3.75 0.82 13.43
N TYR A 7 2.68 0.04 13.61
CA TYR A 7 1.31 0.50 13.41
C TYR A 7 0.44 0.11 14.59
N GLN A 8 -0.48 0.99 15.00
CA GLN A 8 -1.62 0.60 15.83
C GLN A 8 -2.77 0.26 14.90
N ALA A 9 -3.18 -1.01 14.89
CA ALA A 9 -4.17 -1.51 13.95
C ALA A 9 -5.06 -2.59 14.56
N GLY A 10 -6.28 -2.69 14.03
CA GLY A 10 -7.04 -3.94 14.09
C GLY A 10 -6.64 -4.82 12.90
N TYR A 11 -6.45 -6.11 13.15
CA TYR A 11 -6.01 -7.10 12.16
C TYR A 11 -6.77 -8.39 12.34
N GLY A 12 -7.19 -9.01 11.24
CA GLY A 12 -7.80 -10.32 11.24
C GLY A 12 -7.58 -11.05 9.92
N THR A 13 -7.52 -12.38 10.01
CA THR A 13 -7.43 -13.28 8.86
C THR A 13 -8.47 -14.38 8.96
N TYR A 14 -8.88 -14.90 7.80
CA TYR A 14 -9.81 -16.00 7.69
C TYR A 14 -9.49 -16.86 6.48
N SER A 15 -9.35 -18.17 6.67
CA SER A 15 -9.00 -19.12 5.62
C SER A 15 -10.08 -20.19 5.49
N PRO A 16 -11.11 -19.97 4.64
CA PRO A 16 -12.24 -20.90 4.54
C PRO A 16 -11.90 -22.20 3.83
N LEU A 17 -10.84 -22.21 3.01
CA LEU A 17 -10.44 -23.33 2.17
C LEU A 17 -8.91 -23.38 2.10
N ALA A 18 -8.37 -24.57 1.83
CA ALA A 18 -6.94 -24.75 1.65
C ALA A 18 -6.42 -23.86 0.51
N GLY A 19 -5.35 -23.12 0.79
CA GLY A 19 -4.72 -22.21 -0.17
C GLY A 19 -5.35 -20.83 -0.25
N LEU A 20 -6.57 -20.58 0.27
CA LEU A 20 -7.24 -19.27 0.23
C LEU A 20 -7.23 -18.59 1.61
N THR A 21 -6.73 -17.37 1.68
CA THR A 21 -6.73 -16.55 2.90
C THR A 21 -7.26 -15.16 2.63
N PHE A 22 -8.23 -14.72 3.42
CA PHE A 22 -8.67 -13.34 3.47
C PHE A 22 -7.98 -12.60 4.61
N THR A 23 -7.59 -11.35 4.37
CA THR A 23 -6.96 -10.47 5.34
C THR A 23 -7.70 -9.15 5.41
N ALA A 24 -7.93 -8.63 6.62
CA ALA A 24 -8.46 -7.30 6.84
C ALA A 24 -7.61 -6.56 7.87
N VAL A 25 -7.23 -5.32 7.56
CA VAL A 25 -6.41 -4.48 8.43
C VAL A 25 -6.97 -3.07 8.48
N ARG A 26 -7.17 -2.56 9.69
CA ARG A 26 -7.53 -1.16 9.95
C ARG A 26 -6.44 -0.48 10.75
N ILE A 27 -5.60 0.28 10.06
CA ILE A 27 -4.50 1.05 10.65
C ILE A 27 -5.02 2.40 11.13
N LEU A 28 -4.90 2.67 12.43
CA LEU A 28 -5.37 3.91 13.06
C LEU A 28 -4.24 4.91 13.33
N ARG A 29 -3.04 4.41 13.66
CA ARG A 29 -1.86 5.23 13.92
C ARG A 29 -0.59 4.59 13.36
N TYR A 30 0.36 5.45 13.01
CA TYR A 30 1.68 5.07 12.50
C TYR A 30 2.78 5.60 13.42
N LYS A 31 3.84 4.82 13.59
CA LYS A 31 5.10 5.25 14.20
C LYS A 31 6.23 4.99 13.22
N GLY A 32 6.85 6.07 12.76
CA GLY A 32 8.01 6.05 11.89
C GLY A 32 9.24 5.47 12.56
N ARG A 33 10.24 5.14 11.73
CA ARG A 33 11.50 4.52 12.20
C ARG A 33 12.38 5.47 13.03
N THR A 34 12.07 6.76 13.01
CA THR A 34 12.74 7.85 13.74
C THR A 34 11.83 8.57 14.73
N ALA A 35 10.54 8.26 14.71
CA ALA A 35 9.57 8.86 15.61
C ALA A 35 9.66 8.24 17.00
N GLU A 36 9.47 9.06 18.02
CA GLU A 36 9.34 8.59 19.40
C GLU A 36 7.92 8.06 19.68
N GLY A 37 6.89 8.62 19.02
CA GLY A 37 5.47 8.35 19.27
C GLY A 37 4.64 7.84 18.08
N PHE A 38 3.39 7.46 18.36
CA PHE A 38 2.39 7.12 17.35
C PHE A 38 1.54 8.34 16.96
N PHE A 39 1.38 8.56 15.66
CA PHE A 39 0.62 9.68 15.12
C PHE A 39 -0.64 9.22 14.39
N ARG A 40 -1.72 10.00 14.53
CA ARG A 40 -2.97 9.80 13.77
C ARG A 40 -2.79 10.36 12.36
N ASP A 41 -2.25 9.55 11.47
CA ASP A 41 -2.19 9.86 10.05
C ASP A 41 -2.05 8.56 9.22
N ASN A 42 -1.96 8.68 7.90
CA ASN A 42 -1.48 7.61 7.03
C ASN A 42 -0.04 7.90 6.54
N ASN A 43 0.44 7.16 5.53
CA ASN A 43 1.83 7.27 5.06
C ASN A 43 2.13 8.61 4.35
N TYR A 44 1.12 9.47 4.15
CA TYR A 44 1.23 10.81 3.56
C TYR A 44 1.02 11.87 4.65
N TYR A 45 2.11 12.35 5.26
CA TYR A 45 2.08 13.38 6.29
C TYR A 45 3.19 14.42 6.11
N PRO A 46 3.03 15.65 6.64
CA PRO A 46 4.02 16.72 6.55
C PRO A 46 5.40 16.31 7.05
N ALA A 47 6.48 16.79 6.40
CA ALA A 47 7.87 16.55 6.84
C ALA A 47 8.20 17.12 8.24
N THR A 48 7.33 17.98 8.79
CA THR A 48 7.56 18.68 10.07
C THR A 48 6.50 18.34 11.12
N TRP A 49 5.67 17.31 10.88
CA TRP A 49 4.60 16.95 11.80
C TRP A 49 5.17 16.45 13.14
N HIS A 50 4.96 17.23 14.21
CA HIS A 50 5.50 16.96 15.55
C HIS A 50 7.02 16.67 15.60
N GLY A 51 7.81 17.22 14.66
CA GLY A 51 9.26 17.10 14.64
C GLY A 51 9.80 15.80 14.01
N ASP A 52 8.96 14.90 13.48
CA ASP A 52 9.41 13.74 12.70
C ASP A 52 9.31 14.03 11.19
N ALA A 53 10.40 13.73 10.48
CA ALA A 53 10.42 13.81 9.02
C ALA A 53 9.87 12.51 8.42
N ASN A 54 8.88 12.63 7.53
CA ASN A 54 8.40 11.49 6.78
C ASN A 54 9.52 10.93 5.88
N TYR A 55 10.02 9.74 6.24
CA TYR A 55 11.03 9.03 5.48
C TYR A 55 10.40 7.86 4.71
N GLY A 56 10.29 8.02 3.38
CA GLY A 56 9.78 6.99 2.47
C GLY A 56 8.39 7.28 1.88
N GLY A 57 7.75 8.38 2.28
CA GLY A 57 6.53 8.93 1.66
C GLY A 57 6.78 10.32 1.06
N ILE A 58 5.76 10.87 0.40
CA ILE A 58 5.81 12.26 -0.09
C ILE A 58 5.51 13.18 1.10
N SER A 59 6.55 13.85 1.58
CA SER A 59 6.52 14.72 2.77
C SER A 59 6.08 16.16 2.47
N ASN A 60 5.40 16.39 1.34
CA ASN A 60 5.14 17.72 0.78
C ASN A 60 3.87 18.41 1.32
N LEU A 61 3.13 17.75 2.22
CA LEU A 61 1.96 18.38 2.83
C LEU A 61 2.40 19.50 3.78
N PRO A 62 1.71 20.67 3.78
CA PRO A 62 1.98 21.72 4.75
C PRO A 62 1.55 21.29 6.16
N ALA A 63 2.14 21.89 7.20
CA ALA A 63 1.77 21.62 8.60
C ALA A 63 0.30 21.95 8.93
N SER A 64 -0.37 22.77 8.10
CA SER A 64 -1.80 23.06 8.19
C SER A 64 -2.70 21.96 7.63
N ALA A 65 -2.15 20.95 6.95
CA ALA A 65 -2.92 19.84 6.42
C ALA A 65 -3.63 19.09 7.55
N ARG A 66 -4.92 18.80 7.36
CA ARG A 66 -5.73 18.09 8.35
C ARG A 66 -5.29 16.62 8.38
N ALA A 67 -5.09 16.09 9.58
CA ALA A 67 -4.83 14.68 9.80
C ALA A 67 -5.85 13.77 9.08
N ALA A 68 -5.39 12.59 8.66
CA ALA A 68 -6.24 11.55 8.08
C ALA A 68 -6.61 10.45 9.09
N GLY A 69 -7.64 9.68 8.73
CA GLY A 69 -8.09 8.53 9.51
C GLY A 69 -7.20 7.29 9.41
N GLY A 70 -5.98 7.36 8.87
CA GLY A 70 -5.14 6.19 8.61
C GLY A 70 -5.56 5.41 7.35
N THR A 71 -5.48 4.08 7.40
CA THR A 71 -5.69 3.21 6.23
C THR A 71 -6.60 2.02 6.57
N LEU A 72 -7.43 1.62 5.61
CA LEU A 72 -8.10 0.30 5.57
C LEU A 72 -7.48 -0.51 4.43
N ALA A 73 -7.17 -1.78 4.69
CA ALA A 73 -6.70 -2.72 3.69
C ALA A 73 -7.52 -4.02 3.78
N LEU A 74 -7.95 -4.53 2.64
CA LEU A 74 -8.61 -5.82 2.48
C LEU A 74 -7.84 -6.62 1.44
N GLY A 75 -7.53 -7.88 1.74
CA GLY A 75 -6.73 -8.75 0.90
C GLY A 75 -7.35 -10.12 0.75
N ALA A 76 -7.10 -10.75 -0.39
CA ALA A 76 -7.29 -12.17 -0.58
C ALA A 76 -6.07 -12.75 -1.30
N ASP A 77 -5.51 -13.81 -0.73
CA ASP A 77 -4.36 -14.53 -1.26
C ASP A 77 -4.76 -15.97 -1.54
N TYR A 78 -4.39 -16.48 -2.71
CA TYR A 78 -4.59 -17.86 -3.13
C TYR A 78 -3.27 -18.51 -3.54
N GLY A 79 -3.04 -19.75 -3.13
CA GLY A 79 -1.86 -20.51 -3.52
C GLY A 79 -2.12 -22.00 -3.64
N ARG A 80 -1.80 -22.61 -4.80
CA ARG A 80 -1.86 -24.06 -5.01
C ARG A 80 -1.02 -24.50 -6.22
N ALA A 81 -0.14 -25.48 -6.02
CA ALA A 81 0.55 -26.22 -7.10
C ALA A 81 1.23 -25.33 -8.16
N GLY A 82 2.04 -24.37 -7.74
CA GLY A 82 2.72 -23.40 -8.62
C GLY A 82 1.98 -22.06 -8.66
N LEU A 83 0.65 -22.10 -8.78
CA LEU A 83 -0.19 -20.91 -8.87
C LEU A 83 -0.18 -20.12 -7.56
N LYS A 84 0.10 -18.82 -7.66
CA LYS A 84 -0.01 -17.83 -6.58
C LYS A 84 -0.75 -16.61 -7.10
N ALA A 85 -1.77 -16.19 -6.39
CA ALA A 85 -2.54 -14.98 -6.70
C ALA A 85 -2.78 -14.15 -5.46
N SER A 86 -2.73 -12.84 -5.59
CA SER A 86 -3.07 -11.90 -4.53
C SER A 86 -3.90 -10.77 -5.09
N VAL A 87 -4.94 -10.38 -4.37
CA VAL A 87 -5.73 -9.18 -4.66
C VAL A 87 -5.88 -8.37 -3.38
N TRP A 88 -5.68 -7.07 -3.49
CA TRP A 88 -5.73 -6.15 -2.37
C TRP A 88 -6.44 -4.87 -2.75
N TYR A 89 -7.28 -4.40 -1.84
CA TYR A 89 -7.89 -3.09 -1.88
C TYR A 89 -7.43 -2.28 -0.68
N TYR A 90 -7.02 -1.05 -0.93
CA TYR A 90 -6.61 -0.09 0.07
C TYR A 90 -7.47 1.16 -0.04
N ARG A 91 -7.84 1.69 1.12
CA ARG A 91 -8.40 3.03 1.27
C ARG A 91 -7.50 3.83 2.19
N PHE A 92 -6.74 4.75 1.60
CA PHE A 92 -5.98 5.77 2.32
C PHE A 92 -6.92 6.94 2.59
N TYR A 93 -7.46 7.03 3.80
CA TYR A 93 -8.50 8.03 4.11
C TYR A 93 -7.98 9.44 3.84
N GLY A 94 -8.69 10.22 3.03
CA GLY A 94 -8.30 11.58 2.67
C GLY A 94 -7.29 11.67 1.51
N PHE A 95 -6.88 10.56 0.91
CA PHE A 95 -5.89 10.54 -0.17
C PHE A 95 -6.39 9.81 -1.41
N ALA A 96 -6.39 8.48 -1.37
CA ALA A 96 -6.67 7.68 -2.56
C ALA A 96 -7.20 6.30 -2.18
N HIS A 97 -7.73 5.65 -3.20
CA HIS A 97 -8.02 4.23 -3.23
C HIS A 97 -6.96 3.55 -4.08
N MET A 98 -6.52 2.37 -3.67
CA MET A 98 -5.60 1.56 -4.48
C MET A 98 -6.14 0.14 -4.60
N PHE A 99 -6.16 -0.37 -5.81
CA PHE A 99 -6.38 -1.76 -6.11
C PHE A 99 -5.06 -2.35 -6.62
N TYR A 100 -4.67 -3.48 -6.06
CA TYR A 100 -3.50 -4.23 -6.43
C TYR A 100 -3.91 -5.67 -6.71
N ALA A 101 -3.53 -6.23 -7.85
CA ALA A 101 -3.70 -7.63 -8.11
C ALA A 101 -2.47 -8.20 -8.81
N GLN A 102 -2.11 -9.43 -8.46
CA GLN A 102 -1.07 -10.20 -9.11
C GLN A 102 -1.50 -11.66 -9.24
N VAL A 103 -1.04 -12.31 -10.29
CA VAL A 103 -1.13 -13.76 -10.45
C VAL A 103 0.13 -14.24 -11.15
N GLY A 104 0.65 -15.37 -10.71
CA GLY A 104 1.76 -16.04 -11.35
C GLY A 104 1.71 -17.54 -11.12
N ASP A 105 2.35 -18.28 -12.00
CA ASP A 105 2.41 -19.73 -11.97
C ASP A 105 3.83 -20.20 -12.31
N THR A 106 4.22 -21.30 -11.68
CA THR A 106 5.47 -22.01 -11.95
C THR A 106 5.10 -23.42 -12.32
N VAL A 107 5.45 -23.85 -13.54
CA VAL A 107 5.10 -25.17 -14.06
C VAL A 107 6.18 -26.15 -13.60
N PRO A 108 5.86 -27.09 -12.70
CA PRO A 108 6.82 -28.07 -12.23
C PRO A 108 7.14 -29.06 -13.36
N THR A 109 8.38 -29.01 -13.87
CA THR A 109 8.87 -29.91 -14.93
C THR A 109 9.62 -31.12 -14.36
N GLY A 110 9.91 -31.13 -13.05
CA GLY A 110 10.78 -32.12 -12.43
C GLY A 110 12.26 -31.98 -12.82
N SER A 111 12.64 -30.85 -13.41
CA SER A 111 14.01 -30.51 -13.78
C SER A 111 14.49 -29.28 -12.99
N PRO A 112 15.80 -28.97 -12.97
CA PRO A 112 16.33 -27.75 -12.36
C PRO A 112 15.87 -26.44 -13.06
N LEU A 113 15.15 -26.56 -14.17
CA LEU A 113 14.65 -25.48 -15.01
C LEU A 113 13.12 -25.51 -14.99
N GLU A 114 12.53 -24.69 -14.12
CA GLU A 114 11.08 -24.63 -13.92
C GLU A 114 10.53 -23.34 -14.54
N PRO A 115 9.86 -23.43 -15.71
CA PRO A 115 9.31 -22.27 -16.36
C PRO A 115 8.26 -21.59 -15.48
N PHE A 116 8.26 -20.27 -15.49
CA PHE A 116 7.32 -19.47 -14.73
C PHE A 116 6.84 -18.26 -15.54
N ALA A 117 5.66 -17.78 -15.18
CA ALA A 117 5.09 -16.55 -15.72
C ALA A 117 4.24 -15.84 -14.66
N GLY A 118 4.14 -14.52 -14.74
CA GLY A 118 3.30 -13.75 -13.85
C GLY A 118 2.98 -12.36 -14.38
N VAL A 119 1.88 -11.81 -13.89
CA VAL A 119 1.40 -10.46 -14.22
C VAL A 119 0.92 -9.75 -12.97
N GLN A 120 1.01 -8.43 -12.98
CA GLN A 120 0.50 -7.56 -11.92
C GLN A 120 -0.17 -6.32 -12.49
N VAL A 121 -1.14 -5.80 -11.75
CA VAL A 121 -1.83 -4.53 -12.01
C VAL A 121 -1.96 -3.74 -10.73
N VAL A 122 -1.69 -2.44 -10.82
CA VAL A 122 -1.95 -1.47 -9.76
C VAL A 122 -2.82 -0.36 -10.35
N ARG A 123 -3.97 -0.09 -9.75
CA ARG A 123 -4.82 1.05 -10.07
C ARG A 123 -4.98 1.89 -8.82
N GLU A 124 -4.57 3.15 -8.88
CA GLU A 124 -4.76 4.11 -7.80
C GLU A 124 -5.65 5.26 -8.29
N TRP A 125 -6.64 5.65 -7.50
CA TRP A 125 -7.56 6.72 -7.88
C TRP A 125 -8.10 7.53 -6.69
N GLY A 126 -8.40 8.80 -6.90
CA GLY A 126 -9.02 9.68 -5.91
C GLY A 126 -9.13 11.13 -6.40
N GLY A 127 -10.27 11.78 -6.16
CA GLY A 127 -10.50 13.18 -6.57
C GLY A 127 -10.04 14.16 -5.50
N LEU A 128 -10.95 14.55 -4.61
CA LEU A 128 -10.66 15.42 -3.45
C LEU A 128 -9.75 14.70 -2.45
N ASN A 129 -8.47 15.03 -2.51
CA ASN A 129 -7.42 14.48 -1.67
C ASN A 129 -6.65 15.61 -0.98
N ARG A 130 -5.92 15.31 0.09
CA ARG A 130 -5.18 16.32 0.86
C ARG A 130 -4.20 17.13 0.01
N PHE A 131 -3.59 16.54 -1.03
CA PHE A 131 -2.68 17.27 -1.91
C PHE A 131 -3.42 18.34 -2.72
N ALA A 132 -4.64 18.02 -3.19
CA ALA A 132 -5.49 18.96 -3.91
C ALA A 132 -6.04 20.07 -3.00
N GLU A 133 -6.46 19.71 -1.78
CA GLU A 133 -6.96 20.67 -0.78
C GLU A 133 -5.92 21.73 -0.41
N THR A 134 -4.64 21.34 -0.34
CA THR A 134 -3.55 22.22 0.09
C THR A 134 -2.75 22.81 -1.07
N ALA A 135 -3.14 22.55 -2.32
CA ALA A 135 -2.35 22.87 -3.52
C ALA A 135 -0.88 22.39 -3.43
N THR A 136 -0.64 21.30 -2.70
CA THR A 136 0.69 20.73 -2.51
C THR A 136 1.24 20.27 -3.85
N ARG A 137 2.46 20.72 -4.18
CA ARG A 137 3.10 20.31 -5.43
C ARG A 137 3.76 18.94 -5.31
N LEU A 138 3.45 18.07 -6.25
CA LEU A 138 4.10 16.78 -6.48
C LEU A 138 4.88 16.90 -7.80
N PHE A 139 6.20 16.70 -7.77
CA PHE A 139 7.07 16.79 -8.96
C PHE A 139 6.91 18.13 -9.73
N GLY A 140 6.72 19.24 -9.00
CA GLY A 140 6.55 20.58 -9.58
C GLY A 140 5.12 20.92 -10.02
N GLN A 141 4.21 19.95 -10.07
CA GLN A 141 2.80 20.13 -10.46
C GLN A 141 1.89 20.20 -9.23
N PRO A 142 0.89 21.08 -9.17
CA PRO A 142 -0.09 21.08 -8.07
C PRO A 142 -0.84 19.74 -8.02
N GLY A 143 -1.06 19.22 -6.83
CA GLY A 143 -1.93 18.05 -6.63
C GLY A 143 -3.34 18.36 -7.10
N THR A 144 -3.95 17.47 -7.87
CA THR A 144 -5.31 17.64 -8.41
C THR A 144 -6.15 16.41 -8.11
N ALA A 145 -5.85 15.30 -8.78
CA ALA A 145 -6.45 14.01 -8.56
C ALA A 145 -5.34 12.95 -8.58
N VAL A 146 -5.58 11.85 -7.90
CA VAL A 146 -4.82 10.62 -8.06
C VAL A 146 -5.50 9.83 -9.17
N ASP A 147 -4.75 9.53 -10.22
CA ASP A 147 -5.16 8.65 -11.31
C ASP A 147 -3.91 7.97 -11.88
N ASN A 148 -3.67 6.73 -11.46
CA ASN A 148 -2.53 5.95 -11.91
C ASN A 148 -2.93 4.52 -12.25
N LEU A 149 -2.46 4.01 -13.38
CA LEU A 149 -2.54 2.61 -13.77
C LEU A 149 -1.14 2.12 -14.11
N THR A 150 -0.70 1.07 -13.42
CA THR A 150 0.60 0.44 -13.65
C THR A 150 0.39 -1.04 -13.91
N LEU A 151 1.02 -1.55 -14.97
CA LEU A 151 1.01 -2.95 -15.36
C LEU A 151 2.43 -3.50 -15.30
N GLY A 152 2.57 -4.78 -14.94
CA GLY A 152 3.84 -5.49 -14.96
C GLY A 152 3.67 -6.94 -15.37
N ALA A 153 4.70 -7.49 -16.00
CA ALA A 153 4.75 -8.90 -16.39
C ALA A 153 6.18 -9.43 -16.24
N ILE A 154 6.29 -10.71 -15.93
CA ILE A 154 7.56 -11.44 -15.87
C ILE A 154 7.36 -12.85 -16.42
N ALA A 155 8.37 -13.39 -17.08
CA ALA A 155 8.44 -14.79 -17.47
C ALA A 155 9.89 -15.24 -17.51
N GLY A 156 10.13 -16.52 -17.30
CA GLY A 156 11.47 -17.11 -17.31
C GLY A 156 11.46 -18.61 -17.10
N VAL A 157 12.65 -19.16 -16.87
CA VAL A 157 12.94 -20.56 -16.59
C VAL A 157 14.03 -20.63 -15.53
#